data_AF-A0A645JCG8-F1
#
_entry.id   AF-A0A645JCG8-F1
#
_cell.length_a   1.000
_cell.length_b   1.000
_cell.length_c   1.000
_cell.angle_alpha   90.00
_cell.angle_beta   90.00
_cell.angle_gamma   90.00
#
_symmetry.space_group_name_H-M   'P 1'
#
loop_
_entity.id
_entity.type
_entity.pdbx_description
1 polymer ?
#
loop_
_entity_poly.entity_id
_entity_poly.type
_entity_poly.pdbx_seq_one_letter_code
_entity_poly.pdbx_strand_id
1 'polypeptide(L)'
;MAFMHGAQDGQKFMGVFMLGIFLANGQANVTNFQIPIWMMVLCSVVMALGTSIGGYRIIKSVGMDMCKLEKYQGFSADMAAATCLLISSVTGIPVSTTHTKTTAIMGVGAAKRLSSVNWGFVKEMVMTWVLTFPGCGVIGYLMAKLFMLIF
;
A
#
# COMPACT_ATOMS: atom_id res chain seq x y z
N MET A 1 6.71 9.71 7.11
CA MET A 1 6.37 8.63 6.15
C MET A 1 5.48 7.55 6.77
N ALA A 2 5.93 6.82 7.82
CA ALA A 2 5.18 5.69 8.40
C ALA A 2 3.73 6.03 8.79
N PHE A 3 3.49 7.18 9.42
CA PHE A 3 2.14 7.63 9.75
C PHE A 3 1.24 7.79 8.51
N MET A 4 1.76 8.42 7.44
CA MET A 4 1.01 8.64 6.20
C MET A 4 0.76 7.33 5.43
N HIS A 5 1.68 6.37 5.53
CA HIS A 5 1.48 5.02 5.03
C HIS A 5 0.31 4.34 5.75
N GLY A 6 0.27 4.41 7.08
CA GLY A 6 -0.85 3.90 7.88
C GLY A 6 -2.18 4.58 7.57
N ALA A 7 -2.18 5.89 7.39
CA ALA A 7 -3.38 6.66 7.05
C ALA A 7 -4.01 6.25 5.71
N GLN A 8 -3.19 5.93 4.70
CA GLN A 8 -3.65 5.50 3.37
C GLN A 8 -3.99 4.01 3.33
N ASP A 9 -3.12 3.14 3.84
CA ASP A 9 -3.32 1.70 3.74
C ASP A 9 -4.33 1.17 4.75
N GLY A 10 -4.47 1.82 5.91
CA GLY A 10 -5.51 1.51 6.88
C GLY A 10 -6.91 1.64 6.28
N GLN A 11 -7.15 2.65 5.43
CA GLN A 11 -8.46 2.87 4.80
C GLN A 11 -8.92 1.68 3.95
N LYS A 12 -7.99 0.99 3.27
CA LYS A 12 -8.30 -0.18 2.43
C LYS A 12 -8.89 -1.31 3.27
N PHE A 13 -8.27 -1.63 4.40
CA PHE A 13 -8.74 -2.68 5.31
C PHE A 13 -10.06 -2.31 5.98
N MET A 14 -10.17 -1.07 6.45
CA MET A 14 -11.38 -0.56 7.09
C MET A 14 -12.58 -0.60 6.14
N GLY A 15 -12.38 -0.29 4.85
CA GLY A 15 -13.43 -0.35 3.83
C GLY A 15 -13.98 -1.75 3.61
N VAL A 16 -13.10 -2.76 3.47
CA VAL A 16 -13.52 -4.17 3.29
C VAL A 16 -14.25 -4.69 4.53
N PHE A 17 -13.76 -4.36 5.72
CA PHE A 17 -14.36 -4.81 6.97
C PHE A 17 -15.76 -4.20 7.20
N MET A 18 -15.91 -2.90 6.90
CA MET A 18 -17.21 -2.21 6.92
C MET A 18 -18.19 -2.82 5.94
N LEU A 19 -17.75 -3.11 4.72
CA LEU A 19 -18.60 -3.77 3.71
C LEU A 19 -19.13 -5.13 4.21
N GLY A 20 -18.29 -5.91 4.89
CA GLY A 20 -18.70 -7.15 5.54
C GLY A 20 -19.75 -6.96 6.64
N ILE A 21 -19.56 -5.99 7.54
CA ILE A 21 -20.51 -5.70 8.63
C ILE A 21 -21.86 -5.23 8.09
N PHE A 22 -21.87 -4.32 7.11
CA PHE A 22 -23.12 -3.79 6.56
C PHE A 22 -23.90 -4.85 5.80
N LEU A 23 -23.21 -5.67 5.01
CA LEU A 23 -23.85 -6.78 4.31
C LEU A 23 -24.40 -7.83 5.28
N ALA A 24 -23.68 -8.14 6.36
CA ALA A 24 -24.15 -9.06 7.41
C ALA A 24 -25.40 -8.55 8.15
N ASN A 25 -25.53 -7.23 8.31
CA ASN A 25 -26.70 -6.60 8.92
C ASN A 25 -27.86 -6.36 7.91
N GLY A 26 -27.75 -6.84 6.66
CA GLY A 26 -28.78 -6.70 5.64
C GLY A 26 -28.95 -5.27 5.09
N GLN A 27 -28.01 -4.37 5.36
CA GLN A 27 -28.07 -2.98 4.91
C GLN A 27 -27.36 -2.82 3.57
N ALA A 28 -28.13 -2.83 2.48
CA ALA A 28 -27.59 -2.74 1.11
C ALA A 28 -27.28 -1.31 0.64
N ASN A 29 -27.86 -0.28 1.27
CA ASN A 29 -27.71 1.13 0.86
C ASN A 29 -27.44 2.03 2.07
N VAL A 30 -26.21 2.01 2.56
CA VAL A 30 -25.77 2.91 3.64
C VAL A 30 -25.02 4.09 3.01
N THR A 31 -25.61 5.28 3.07
CA THR A 31 -25.03 6.51 2.50
C THR A 31 -24.15 7.27 3.51
N ASN A 32 -24.35 7.04 4.81
CA ASN A 32 -23.54 7.59 5.88
C ASN A 32 -22.98 6.46 6.74
N PHE A 33 -21.67 6.26 6.69
CA PHE A 33 -20.97 5.29 7.53
C PHE A 33 -20.00 6.02 8.46
N GLN A 34 -20.06 5.70 9.73
CA GLN A 34 -19.05 6.12 10.70
C GLN A 34 -18.11 4.96 10.97
N ILE A 35 -16.81 5.20 10.81
CA ILE A 35 -15.77 4.21 11.08
C ILE A 35 -15.60 4.12 12.61
N PRO A 36 -15.90 2.97 13.24
CA PRO A 36 -15.79 2.83 14.67
C PRO A 36 -14.31 2.77 15.11
N ILE A 37 -14.04 3.37 16.27
CA ILE A 37 -12.67 3.53 16.80
C ILE A 37 -11.99 2.18 17.05
N TRP A 38 -12.73 1.19 17.56
CA TRP A 38 -12.15 -0.14 17.82
C TRP A 38 -11.59 -0.79 16.55
N MET A 39 -12.22 -0.57 15.40
CA MET A 39 -11.76 -1.10 14.11
C MET A 39 -10.50 -0.39 13.64
N MET A 40 -10.42 0.93 13.84
CA MET A 40 -9.19 1.70 13.56
C MET A 40 -8.01 1.17 14.38
N VAL A 41 -8.23 0.90 15.67
CA VAL A 41 -7.20 0.35 16.56
C VAL A 41 -6.80 -1.06 16.14
N LEU A 42 -7.78 -1.94 15.86
CA LEU A 42 -7.53 -3.30 15.39
C LEU A 42 -6.69 -3.31 14.11
N CYS A 43 -7.12 -2.57 13.08
CA CYS A 43 -6.39 -2.48 11.81
C CYS A 43 -4.96 -1.94 12.02
N SER A 44 -4.79 -0.94 12.88
CA SER A 44 -3.48 -0.36 13.19
C SER A 44 -2.54 -1.37 13.86
N VAL A 45 -3.03 -2.14 14.83
CA VAL A 45 -2.25 -3.18 15.52
C VAL A 45 -1.85 -4.30 14.56
N VAL A 46 -2.81 -4.80 13.77
CA VAL A 46 -2.55 -5.87 12.78
C VAL A 46 -1.56 -5.41 11.72
N MET A 47 -1.69 -4.19 11.20
CA MET A 47 -0.72 -3.62 10.26
C MET A 47 0.67 -3.46 10.87
N ALA A 48 0.76 -2.98 12.12
CA ALA A 48 2.04 -2.84 12.82
C ALA A 48 2.72 -4.20 13.01
N LEU A 49 1.98 -5.24 13.41
CA LEU A 49 2.48 -6.60 13.56
C LEU A 49 2.88 -7.23 12.22
N GLY A 50 2.07 -7.07 11.17
CA GLY A 50 2.41 -7.58 9.84
C GLY A 50 3.68 -6.94 9.29
N THR A 51 3.84 -5.63 9.51
CA THR A 51 5.03 -4.89 9.07
C THR A 51 6.26 -5.30 9.86
N SER A 52 6.15 -5.55 11.17
CA SER A 52 7.31 -5.95 11.99
C SER A 52 7.84 -7.34 11.62
N ILE A 53 6.95 -8.28 11.25
CA ILE A 53 7.34 -9.65 10.88
C ILE A 53 7.83 -9.73 9.42
N GLY A 54 7.12 -9.08 8.49
CA GLY A 54 7.37 -9.24 7.05
C GLY A 54 8.21 -8.13 6.40
N GLY A 55 8.30 -6.97 7.02
CA GLY A 55 8.81 -5.75 6.38
C GLY A 55 10.30 -5.79 6.04
N TYR A 56 11.11 -6.53 6.80
CA TYR A 56 12.57 -6.54 6.64
C TYR A 56 13.02 -6.96 5.23
N ARG A 57 12.37 -7.97 4.63
CA ARG A 57 12.72 -8.45 3.29
C ARG A 57 12.48 -7.36 2.24
N ILE A 58 11.36 -6.64 2.33
CA ILE A 58 10.99 -5.57 1.40
C ILE A 58 11.94 -4.38 1.55
N ILE A 59 12.24 -3.98 2.79
CA ILE A 59 13.18 -2.89 3.07
C ILE A 59 14.56 -3.21 2.49
N LYS A 60 15.01 -4.45 2.62
CA LYS A 60 16.29 -4.91 2.06
C LYS A 60 16.29 -4.83 0.54
N SER A 61 15.26 -5.37 -0.12
CA SER A 61 15.19 -5.38 -1.59
C SER A 61 15.08 -3.96 -2.17
N VAL A 62 14.19 -3.12 -1.63
CA VAL A 62 14.01 -1.75 -2.12
C VAL A 62 15.21 -0.86 -1.77
N GLY A 63 15.79 -1.02 -0.59
CA GLY A 63 16.88 -0.17 -0.09
C GLY A 63 18.26 -0.52 -0.62
N MET A 64 18.51 -1.79 -0.99
CA MET A 64 19.83 -2.23 -1.46
C MET A 64 19.87 -2.53 -2.96
N ASP A 65 18.80 -3.13 -3.52
CA ASP A 65 18.84 -3.64 -4.90
C ASP A 65 18.38 -2.61 -5.93
N MET A 66 17.52 -1.65 -5.54
CA MET A 66 16.96 -0.65 -6.44
C MET A 66 17.84 0.59 -6.62
N CYS A 67 18.30 1.20 -5.52
CA CYS A 67 19.19 2.36 -5.54
C CYS A 67 19.93 2.48 -4.21
N LYS A 68 21.26 2.57 -4.22
CA LYS A 68 22.05 2.84 -3.01
C LYS A 68 21.86 4.29 -2.61
N LEU A 69 21.18 4.52 -1.49
CA LEU A 69 20.89 5.86 -0.98
C LEU A 69 21.84 6.26 0.14
N GLU A 70 22.28 7.50 0.11
CA GLU A 70 22.87 8.18 1.27
C GLU A 70 21.79 8.76 2.19
N LYS A 71 22.14 9.11 3.43
CA LYS A 71 21.18 9.56 4.45
C LYS A 71 20.33 10.76 4.01
N TYR A 72 20.95 11.76 3.37
CA TYR A 72 20.23 12.95 2.88
C TYR A 72 19.28 12.62 1.72
N GLN A 73 19.62 11.63 0.89
CA GLN A 73 18.78 11.15 -0.21
C GLN A 73 17.57 10.40 0.33
N GLY A 74 17.78 9.55 1.34
CA GLY A 74 16.70 8.88 2.06
C GLY A 74 15.72 9.89 2.67
N PHE A 75 16.23 10.91 3.37
CA PHE A 75 15.40 11.99 3.93
C PHE A 75 14.60 12.72 2.86
N SER A 76 15.24 13.11 1.76
CA SER A 76 14.58 13.81 0.65
C SER A 76 13.47 12.95 0.02
N ALA A 77 13.73 11.66 -0.19
CA ALA A 77 12.75 10.71 -0.72
C ALA A 77 11.59 10.48 0.28
N ASP A 78 11.86 10.40 1.58
CA ASP A 78 10.82 10.30 2.61
C ASP A 78 9.96 11.55 2.71
N MET A 79 10.56 12.74 2.61
CA MET A 79 9.83 14.00 2.65
C MET A 79 8.93 14.13 1.42
N ALA A 80 9.45 13.87 0.22
CA ALA A 80 8.65 13.89 -1.01
C ALA A 80 7.48 12.91 -0.96
N ALA A 81 7.74 11.65 -0.58
CA ALA A 81 6.70 10.63 -0.48
C ALA A 81 5.66 10.98 0.60
N ALA A 82 6.10 11.43 1.78
CA ALA A 82 5.20 11.80 2.86
C ALA A 82 4.30 12.99 2.48
N THR A 83 4.83 13.99 1.79
CA THR A 83 4.04 15.15 1.33
C THR A 83 2.99 14.72 0.30
N CYS A 84 3.36 13.90 -0.70
CA CYS A 84 2.39 13.39 -1.68
C CYS A 84 1.28 12.55 -1.01
N LEU A 85 1.63 11.68 -0.07
CA LEU A 85 0.64 10.89 0.67
C LEU A 85 -0.22 11.75 1.57
N LEU A 86 0.34 12.79 2.21
CA LEU A 86 -0.42 13.71 3.05
C LEU A 86 -1.48 14.46 2.22
N ILE A 87 -1.09 15.01 1.07
CA ILE A 87 -2.03 15.68 0.15
C ILE A 87 -3.12 14.70 -0.30
N SER A 88 -2.75 13.47 -0.66
CA SER A 88 -3.70 12.44 -1.07
C SER A 88 -4.67 12.06 0.06
N SER A 89 -4.16 11.98 1.30
CA SER A 89 -4.98 11.65 2.48
C SER A 89 -5.97 12.76 2.82
N VAL A 90 -5.53 14.02 2.75
CA VAL A 90 -6.41 15.18 3.03
C VAL A 90 -7.46 15.36 1.94
N THR A 91 -7.14 15.04 0.69
CA THR A 91 -8.09 15.07 -0.43
C THR A 91 -8.99 13.83 -0.50
N GLY A 92 -8.74 12.82 0.33
CA GLY A 92 -9.50 11.57 0.34
C GLY A 92 -9.25 10.67 -0.87
N ILE A 93 -8.19 10.92 -1.64
CA ILE A 93 -7.85 10.13 -2.84
C ILE A 93 -7.05 8.91 -2.39
N PRO A 94 -7.54 7.68 -2.67
CA PRO A 94 -6.80 6.47 -2.36
C PRO A 94 -5.62 6.32 -3.32
N VAL A 95 -4.41 6.21 -2.77
CA VAL A 95 -3.17 6.07 -3.57
C VAL A 95 -2.36 4.84 -3.17
N SER A 96 -1.47 4.41 -4.07
CA SER A 96 -0.52 3.34 -3.81
C SER A 96 0.73 3.89 -3.12
N THR A 97 0.86 3.61 -1.82
CA THR A 97 2.03 4.00 -1.00
C THR A 97 3.32 3.39 -1.54
N THR A 98 3.27 2.15 -2.06
CA THR A 98 4.39 1.46 -2.72
C THR A 98 4.86 2.21 -3.96
N HIS A 99 3.93 2.64 -4.83
CA HIS A 99 4.31 3.42 -6.02
C HIS A 99 4.92 4.76 -5.61
N THR A 100 4.25 5.49 -4.72
CA THR A 100 4.72 6.81 -4.27
C THR A 100 6.11 6.77 -3.64
N LYS A 101 6.40 5.77 -2.80
CA LYS A 101 7.70 5.66 -2.14
C LYS A 101 8.80 5.19 -3.10
N THR A 102 8.52 4.19 -3.93
CA THR A 102 9.52 3.67 -4.88
C THR A 102 9.86 4.71 -5.95
N THR A 103 8.88 5.46 -6.46
CA THR A 103 9.13 6.55 -7.43
C THR A 103 9.89 7.72 -6.79
N ALA A 104 9.61 8.07 -5.54
CA ALA A 104 10.40 9.07 -4.81
C ALA A 104 11.87 8.64 -4.66
N ILE A 105 12.13 7.36 -4.34
CA ILE A 105 13.50 6.82 -4.28
C ILE A 105 14.16 6.87 -5.66
N MET A 106 13.47 6.42 -6.70
CA MET A 106 13.98 6.45 -8.08
C MET A 106 14.29 7.88 -8.53
N GLY A 107 13.44 8.85 -8.18
CA GLY A 107 13.63 10.27 -8.51
C GLY A 107 14.91 10.83 -7.88
N VAL A 108 15.15 10.55 -6.59
CA VAL A 108 16.39 11.01 -5.92
C VAL A 108 17.63 10.30 -6.48
N GLY A 109 17.54 9.01 -6.82
CA GLY A 109 18.62 8.28 -7.49
C GLY A 109 18.95 8.84 -8.88
N ALA A 110 17.91 9.09 -9.68
CA ALA A 110 18.02 9.64 -11.03
C ALA A 110 18.58 11.08 -11.04
N ALA A 111 18.28 11.88 -10.03
CA ALA A 111 18.80 13.24 -9.88
C ALA A 111 20.33 13.30 -9.75
N LYS A 112 20.97 12.26 -9.21
CA LYS A 112 22.44 12.13 -9.20
C LYS A 112 22.94 11.65 -10.56
N ARG A 113 22.42 10.50 -11.02
CA ARG A 113 22.69 9.93 -12.35
C ARG A 113 21.65 8.86 -12.66
N LEU A 114 21.13 8.84 -13.89
CA LEU A 114 20.17 7.82 -14.34
C LEU A 114 20.68 6.37 -14.15
N SER A 115 22.00 6.14 -14.26
CA SER A 115 22.60 4.82 -14.05
C SER A 115 22.70 4.39 -12.58
N SER A 116 22.40 5.27 -11.63
CA SER A 116 22.40 4.95 -10.19
C SER A 116 21.19 4.11 -9.79
N VAL A 117 20.16 4.10 -10.64
CA VAL A 117 18.95 3.31 -10.47
C VAL A 117 19.10 1.99 -11.23
N ASN A 118 18.79 0.88 -10.57
CA ASN A 118 18.77 -0.43 -11.19
C ASN A 118 17.49 -0.62 -12.02
N TRP A 119 17.54 -0.24 -13.29
CA TRP A 119 16.40 -0.34 -14.21
C TRP A 119 15.91 -1.77 -14.46
N GLY A 120 16.79 -2.78 -14.30
CA GLY A 120 16.39 -4.19 -14.37
C GLY A 120 15.41 -4.54 -13.25
N PHE A 121 15.77 -4.17 -12.01
CA PHE A 121 14.91 -4.35 -10.85
C PHE A 121 13.60 -3.55 -10.96
N VAL A 122 13.67 -2.31 -11.45
CA VAL A 122 12.47 -1.48 -11.68
C VAL A 122 11.53 -2.14 -12.68
N LYS A 123 12.06 -2.73 -13.75
CA LYS A 123 11.26 -3.44 -14.76
C LYS A 123 10.54 -4.65 -14.16
N GLU A 124 11.23 -5.47 -13.37
CA GLU A 124 10.62 -6.60 -12.65
C GLU A 124 9.53 -6.15 -11.67
N MET A 125 9.76 -5.04 -10.97
CA MET A 125 8.80 -4.45 -10.05
C MET A 125 7.53 -3.98 -10.79
N VAL A 126 7.67 -3.29 -11.92
CA VAL A 126 6.54 -2.84 -12.75
C VAL A 126 5.76 -4.03 -13.30
N MET A 127 6.46 -5.08 -13.77
CA MET A 127 5.82 -6.33 -14.20
C MET A 127 5.02 -6.97 -13.07
N THR A 128 5.57 -6.99 -11.85
CA THR A 128 4.87 -7.50 -10.67
C THR A 128 3.62 -6.68 -10.37
N TRP A 129 3.68 -5.35 -10.44
CA TRP A 129 2.50 -4.49 -10.23
C TRP A 129 1.38 -4.77 -11.23
N VAL A 130 1.71 -4.89 -12.51
CA VAL A 130 0.73 -5.18 -13.56
C VAL A 130 0.13 -6.59 -13.38
N LEU A 131 0.95 -7.58 -13.05
CA LEU A 131 0.50 -8.97 -12.85
C LEU A 131 -0.29 -9.17 -11.55
N THR A 132 -0.17 -8.27 -10.57
CA THR A 132 -0.92 -8.36 -9.32
C THR A 132 -2.43 -8.20 -9.57
N PHE A 133 -2.84 -7.31 -10.47
CA PHE A 133 -4.26 -7.11 -10.79
C PHE A 133 -4.98 -8.37 -11.32
N PRO A 134 -4.51 -9.03 -12.40
CA PRO A 134 -5.15 -10.25 -12.88
C PRO A 134 -5.00 -11.39 -11.87
N GLY A 135 -3.86 -11.49 -11.17
CA GLY A 135 -3.65 -12.51 -10.13
C GLY A 135 -4.69 -12.41 -9.01
N CYS A 136 -4.87 -11.22 -8.43
CA CYS A 136 -5.88 -10.97 -7.41
C CYS A 136 -7.31 -11.17 -7.95
N GLY A 137 -7.57 -10.78 -9.20
CA GLY A 137 -8.87 -10.96 -9.85
C GLY A 137 -9.25 -12.43 -10.03
N VAL A 138 -8.32 -13.26 -10.51
CA VAL A 138 -8.53 -14.71 -10.66
C VAL A 138 -8.75 -15.38 -9.30
N ILE A 139 -7.91 -15.06 -8.30
CA ILE A 139 -8.06 -15.62 -6.95
C ILE A 139 -9.41 -15.22 -6.36
N GLY A 140 -9.81 -13.95 -6.50
CA GLY A 140 -11.10 -13.44 -6.03
C GLY A 140 -12.28 -14.14 -6.71
N TYR A 141 -12.23 -14.32 -8.03
CA TYR A 141 -13.25 -15.04 -8.80
C TYR A 141 -13.38 -16.50 -8.34
N LEU A 142 -12.25 -17.21 -8.19
CA LEU A 142 -12.24 -18.60 -7.75
C LEU A 142 -12.78 -18.75 -6.33
N MET A 143 -12.40 -17.85 -5.42
CA MET A 143 -12.93 -17.84 -4.05
C MET A 143 -14.43 -17.57 -4.02
N ALA A 144 -14.93 -16.61 -4.80
CA ALA A 144 -16.36 -16.33 -4.89
C ALA A 144 -17.15 -17.51 -5.48
N LYS A 145 -16.63 -18.15 -6.54
CA LYS A 145 -17.21 -19.36 -7.13
C LYS A 145 -17.26 -20.52 -6.16
N LEU A 146 -16.18 -20.74 -5.40
CA LEU A 146 -16.12 -21.78 -4.38
C LEU A 146 -17.14 -21.52 -3.26
N PHE A 147 -17.24 -20.27 -2.80
CA PHE A 147 -18.20 -19.89 -1.76
C PHE A 147 -19.65 -20.16 -2.19
N MET A 148 -20.04 -19.76 -3.41
CA MET A 148 -21.38 -20.01 -3.96
C MET A 148 -21.67 -21.49 -4.29
N LEU A 149 -20.66 -22.35 -4.29
CA LEU A 149 -20.85 -23.79 -4.49
C LEU A 149 -21.09 -24.52 -3.17
N ILE A 150 -20.52 -24.00 -2.08
CA ILE A 150 -20.63 -24.57 -0.74
C ILE A 150 -21.90 -24.10 -0.02
N PHE A 151 -22.27 -22.83 -0.19
CA PHE A 151 -23.45 -22.19 0.42
C PHE A 151 -24.48 -21.84 -0.65
#